data_AF-A0A059G0W5-F1
#
_entry.id   AF-A0A059G0W5-F1
#
_cell.length_a   1.000
_cell.length_b   1.000
_cell.length_c   1.000
_cell.angle_alpha   90.00
_cell.angle_beta   90.00
_cell.angle_gamma   90.00
#
_symmetry.space_group_name_H-M   'P 1'
#
loop_
_entity.id
_entity.type
_entity.pdbx_description
1 polymer ?
#
loop_
_entity_poly.entity_id
_entity_poly.type
_entity_poly.pdbx_seq_one_letter_code
_entity_poly.pdbx_strand_id
1 'polypeptide(L)'
;GARMRDKMHAPADLPVWLRTDDLEFYTQEFERSGMIGPFSYYRSIQNSWEQLESHDGTQLRPPAMFIGGECDVTTGWGLEAIDRVGEFVPNYVGSHILSGCGHWIQQERPEEVNELVLGFMRELV
;
A
#
# COMPACT_ATOMS: atom_id res chain seq x y z
N GLY A 1 -23.45 11.25 16.14
CA GLY A 1 -23.50 11.75 14.74
C GLY A 1 -22.85 10.71 13.86
N ALA A 2 -23.27 10.58 12.60
CA ALA A 2 -22.75 9.57 11.68
C ALA A 2 -21.63 10.11 10.78
N ARG A 3 -20.73 10.97 11.30
CA ARG A 3 -19.59 11.46 10.50
C ARG A 3 -18.45 10.45 10.62
N MET A 4 -17.68 10.27 9.54
CA MET A 4 -16.51 9.39 9.51
C MET A 4 -15.54 9.66 10.67
N ARG A 5 -15.27 10.95 10.97
CA ARG A 5 -14.42 11.36 12.09
C ARG A 5 -14.92 10.87 13.45
N ASP A 6 -16.23 10.70 13.62
CA ASP A 6 -16.84 10.26 14.89
C ASP A 6 -16.56 8.76 15.15
N LYS A 7 -16.06 8.04 14.12
CA LYS A 7 -15.60 6.65 14.19
C LYS A 7 -14.08 6.51 14.22
N MET A 8 -13.35 7.62 14.02
CA MET A 8 -11.89 7.62 14.09
C MET A 8 -11.47 7.85 15.54
N HIS A 9 -10.80 6.86 16.12
CA HIS A 9 -10.21 6.98 17.45
C HIS A 9 -8.74 7.34 17.29
N ALA A 10 -8.38 8.58 17.60
CA ALA A 10 -6.98 8.95 17.69
C ALA A 10 -6.37 8.28 18.94
N PRO A 11 -5.18 7.66 18.84
CA PRO A 11 -4.48 7.18 20.01
C PRO A 11 -4.07 8.37 20.90
N ALA A 12 -3.90 8.12 22.19
CA ALA A 12 -3.47 9.16 23.13
C ALA A 12 -2.06 9.68 22.81
N ASP A 13 -1.19 8.78 22.36
CA ASP A 13 0.17 9.05 21.94
C ASP A 13 0.37 8.57 20.49
N LEU A 14 1.29 9.20 19.76
CA LEU A 14 1.68 8.71 18.44
C LEU A 14 2.30 7.31 18.55
N PRO A 15 2.08 6.43 17.56
CA PRO A 15 2.75 5.14 17.55
C PRO A 15 4.26 5.34 17.43
N VAL A 16 5.04 4.39 17.97
CA VAL A 16 6.51 4.49 18.07
C VAL A 16 7.24 4.71 16.75
N TRP A 17 6.61 4.35 15.63
CA TRP A 17 7.16 4.51 14.28
C TRP A 17 6.86 5.87 13.64
N LEU A 18 5.95 6.68 14.20
CA LEU A 18 5.56 7.99 13.67
C LEU A 18 5.96 9.10 14.64
N ARG A 19 6.96 9.90 14.27
CA ARG A 19 7.42 11.02 15.10
C ARG A 19 6.52 12.24 14.90
N THR A 20 6.59 13.17 15.84
CA THR A 20 5.88 14.46 15.73
C THR A 20 6.30 15.22 14.48
N ASP A 21 7.60 15.24 14.17
CA ASP A 21 8.14 15.91 12.98
C ASP A 21 7.63 15.29 11.68
N ASP A 22 7.44 13.95 11.65
CA ASP A 22 6.87 13.26 10.49
C ASP A 22 5.41 13.67 10.26
N LEU A 23 4.63 13.71 11.34
CA LEU A 23 3.24 14.15 11.28
C LEU A 23 3.14 15.62 10.85
N GLU A 24 3.98 16.50 11.41
CA GLU A 24 4.02 17.91 11.06
C GLU A 24 4.38 18.10 9.58
N PHE A 25 5.36 17.36 9.07
CA PHE A 25 5.70 17.37 7.65
C PHE A 25 4.49 17.04 6.76
N TYR A 26 3.77 15.95 7.06
CA TYR A 26 2.58 15.59 6.28
C TYR A 26 1.46 16.62 6.43
N THR A 27 1.23 17.18 7.62
CA THR A 27 0.26 18.26 7.84
C THR A 27 0.57 19.46 6.94
N GLN A 28 1.80 19.94 6.93
CA GLN A 28 2.21 21.10 6.12
C GLN A 28 2.03 20.82 4.62
N GLU A 29 2.39 19.61 4.15
CA GLU A 29 2.24 19.26 2.74
C GLU A 29 0.77 19.18 2.31
N PHE A 30 -0.14 18.68 3.15
CA PHE A 30 -1.57 18.65 2.84
C PHE A 30 -2.24 20.02 2.98
N GLU A 31 -1.77 20.89 3.88
CA GLU A 31 -2.22 22.29 3.95
C GLU A 31 -1.82 23.07 2.69
N ARG A 32 -0.61 22.81 2.17
CA ARG A 32 -0.08 23.46 0.97
C ARG A 32 -0.73 22.94 -0.32
N SER A 33 -0.86 21.62 -0.46
CA SER A 33 -1.35 20.99 -1.70
C SER A 33 -2.88 20.85 -1.75
N GLY A 34 -3.54 20.77 -0.60
CA GLY A 34 -4.95 20.42 -0.47
C GLY A 34 -5.25 18.97 -0.83
N MET A 35 -6.51 18.56 -0.67
CA MET A 35 -6.92 17.15 -0.82
C MET A 35 -7.57 16.82 -2.16
N ILE A 36 -7.78 17.79 -3.06
CA ILE A 36 -8.50 17.56 -4.33
C ILE A 36 -7.72 16.59 -5.23
N GLY A 37 -6.40 16.76 -5.37
CA GLY A 37 -5.55 15.86 -6.16
C GLY A 37 -5.62 14.42 -5.66
N PRO A 38 -5.28 14.15 -4.38
CA PRO A 38 -5.37 12.82 -3.80
C PRO A 38 -6.76 12.18 -3.93
N PHE A 39 -7.84 12.92 -3.64
CA PHE A 39 -9.20 12.37 -3.75
C PHE A 39 -9.66 12.15 -5.21
N SER A 40 -9.05 12.82 -6.19
CA SER A 40 -9.40 12.63 -7.60
C SER A 40 -8.92 11.28 -8.15
N TYR A 41 -7.91 10.65 -7.52
CA TYR A 41 -7.54 9.26 -7.82
C TYR A 41 -8.73 8.33 -7.57
N TYR A 42 -9.34 8.41 -6.38
CA TYR A 42 -10.50 7.59 -6.00
C TYR A 42 -11.73 7.86 -6.89
N ARG A 43 -11.97 9.13 -7.27
CA ARG A 43 -13.06 9.48 -8.19
C ARG A 43 -12.88 8.88 -9.58
N SER A 44 -11.64 8.57 -9.95
CA SER A 44 -11.29 8.08 -11.29
C SER A 44 -11.14 6.57 -11.35
N ILE A 45 -11.37 5.81 -10.27
CA ILE A 45 -11.18 4.34 -10.26
C ILE A 45 -11.98 3.66 -11.39
N GLN A 46 -13.23 4.06 -11.59
CA GLN A 46 -14.06 3.51 -12.69
C GLN A 46 -13.45 3.84 -14.06
N ASN A 47 -13.02 5.08 -14.27
CA ASN A 47 -12.38 5.49 -15.51
C ASN A 47 -11.06 4.72 -15.75
N SER A 48 -10.27 4.49 -14.69
CA SER A 48 -9.04 3.70 -14.78
C SER A 48 -9.32 2.24 -15.15
N TRP A 49 -10.40 1.65 -14.62
CA TRP A 49 -10.84 0.30 -14.99
C TRP A 49 -11.22 0.23 -16.48
N GLU A 50 -12.01 1.18 -16.97
CA GLU A 50 -12.40 1.26 -18.40
C GLU A 50 -11.19 1.43 -19.32
N GLN A 51 -10.21 2.25 -18.93
CA GLN A 51 -8.99 2.49 -19.71
C GLN A 51 -8.08 1.26 -19.80
N LEU A 52 -8.17 0.34 -18.83
CA LEU A 52 -7.37 -0.88 -18.80
C LEU A 52 -8.04 -2.05 -19.52
N GLU A 53 -9.23 -1.88 -20.12
CA GLU A 53 -9.97 -2.94 -20.83
C GLU A 53 -9.09 -3.66 -21.87
N SER A 54 -8.29 -2.92 -22.64
CA SER A 54 -7.40 -3.49 -23.67
C SER A 54 -6.27 -4.35 -23.12
N HIS A 55 -6.04 -4.32 -21.80
CA HIS A 55 -5.03 -5.10 -21.11
C HIS A 55 -5.64 -6.32 -20.39
N ASP A 56 -6.94 -6.56 -20.48
CA ASP A 56 -7.56 -7.74 -19.89
C ASP A 56 -6.90 -9.03 -20.40
N GLY A 57 -6.61 -9.94 -19.47
CA GLY A 57 -5.85 -11.17 -19.72
C GLY A 57 -4.36 -10.98 -20.08
N THR A 58 -3.84 -9.75 -20.15
CA THR A 58 -2.41 -9.51 -20.41
C THR A 58 -1.58 -9.81 -19.17
N GLN A 59 -0.54 -10.64 -19.32
CA GLN A 59 0.34 -10.99 -18.22
C GLN A 59 1.38 -9.89 -17.91
N LEU A 60 1.63 -9.64 -16.63
CA LEU A 60 2.71 -8.77 -16.15
C LEU A 60 4.01 -9.58 -16.12
N ARG A 61 4.89 -9.33 -17.09
CA ARG A 61 6.13 -10.11 -17.29
C ARG A 61 7.35 -9.68 -16.48
N PRO A 62 7.54 -8.43 -16.04
CA PRO A 62 8.66 -8.12 -15.16
C PRO A 62 8.63 -8.97 -13.89
N PRO A 63 9.78 -9.33 -13.30
CA PRO A 63 9.82 -9.90 -11.96
C PRO A 63 9.07 -9.00 -10.98
N ALA A 64 8.26 -9.58 -10.11
CA ALA A 64 7.43 -8.83 -9.17
C ALA A 64 7.33 -9.54 -7.83
N MET A 65 7.31 -8.73 -6.76
CA MET A 65 7.18 -9.16 -5.38
C MET A 65 6.07 -8.34 -4.73
N PHE A 66 5.29 -8.95 -3.83
CA PHE A 66 4.34 -8.23 -2.98
C PHE A 66 4.80 -8.22 -1.53
N ILE A 67 4.65 -7.07 -0.86
CA ILE A 67 4.85 -6.94 0.58
C ILE A 67 3.55 -6.39 1.17
N GLY A 68 2.96 -7.14 2.11
CA GLY A 68 1.70 -6.81 2.77
C GLY A 68 1.84 -6.80 4.30
N GLY A 69 0.87 -6.20 4.99
CA GLY A 69 0.78 -6.23 6.46
C GLY A 69 -0.35 -7.14 6.92
N GLU A 70 -0.14 -7.92 7.98
CA GLU A 70 -1.18 -8.80 8.54
C GLU A 70 -2.44 -8.02 8.99
N CYS A 71 -2.27 -6.80 9.48
CA CYS A 71 -3.35 -5.93 9.93
C CYS A 71 -3.72 -4.86 8.89
N ASP A 72 -3.17 -4.92 7.68
CA ASP A 72 -3.49 -4.01 6.59
C ASP A 72 -4.83 -4.37 5.92
N VAL A 73 -5.73 -3.40 5.85
CA VAL A 73 -7.03 -3.56 5.19
C VAL A 73 -6.90 -3.84 3.70
N THR A 74 -5.91 -3.28 3.01
CA THR A 74 -5.75 -3.48 1.57
C THR A 74 -5.20 -4.86 1.24
N THR A 75 -4.27 -5.36 2.05
CA THR A 75 -3.80 -6.75 2.02
C THR A 75 -4.99 -7.70 2.28
N GLY A 76 -5.82 -7.40 3.29
CA GLY A 76 -7.02 -8.17 3.59
C GLY A 76 -8.07 -8.20 2.47
N TRP A 77 -8.31 -7.07 1.79
CA TRP A 77 -9.20 -7.01 0.62
C TRP A 77 -8.62 -7.72 -0.60
N GLY A 78 -7.29 -7.75 -0.71
CA GLY A 78 -6.56 -8.31 -1.85
C GLY A 78 -6.24 -9.80 -1.74
N LEU A 79 -6.69 -10.53 -0.72
CA LEU A 79 -6.29 -11.92 -0.48
C LEU A 79 -6.52 -12.84 -1.70
N GLU A 80 -7.67 -12.73 -2.37
CA GLU A 80 -7.92 -13.53 -3.58
C GLU A 80 -6.93 -13.18 -4.71
N ALA A 81 -6.61 -11.90 -4.88
CA ALA A 81 -5.64 -11.46 -5.89
C ALA A 81 -4.22 -11.95 -5.56
N ILE A 82 -3.85 -11.97 -4.27
CA ILE A 82 -2.58 -12.49 -3.79
C ILE A 82 -2.49 -14.00 -4.03
N ASP A 83 -3.54 -14.77 -3.72
CA ASP A 83 -3.59 -16.22 -3.93
C ASP A 83 -3.50 -16.61 -5.40
N ARG A 84 -4.02 -15.75 -6.30
CA ARG A 84 -4.09 -16.00 -7.74
C ARG A 84 -3.05 -15.24 -8.56
N VAL A 85 -2.13 -14.52 -7.92
CA VAL A 85 -1.18 -13.61 -8.60
C VAL A 85 -0.35 -14.32 -9.67
N GLY A 86 0.01 -15.59 -9.46
CA GLY A 86 0.76 -16.40 -10.43
C GLY A 86 0.02 -16.67 -11.75
N GLU A 87 -1.31 -16.54 -11.80
CA GLU A 87 -2.09 -16.63 -13.03
C GLU A 87 -1.79 -15.44 -13.97
N PHE A 88 -1.54 -14.27 -13.39
CA PHE A 88 -1.38 -13.00 -14.11
C PHE A 88 0.08 -12.52 -14.18
N VAL A 89 0.93 -12.98 -13.26
CA VAL A 89 2.31 -12.54 -13.10
C VAL A 89 3.25 -13.76 -13.15
N PRO A 90 3.66 -14.24 -14.34
CA PRO A 90 4.43 -15.48 -14.48
C PRO A 90 5.82 -15.43 -13.81
N ASN A 91 6.39 -14.24 -13.62
CA ASN A 91 7.68 -14.04 -12.98
C ASN A 91 7.53 -13.53 -11.53
N TYR A 92 6.46 -13.95 -10.86
CA TYR A 92 6.21 -13.58 -9.47
C TYR A 92 7.19 -14.29 -8.53
N VAL A 93 7.93 -13.53 -7.72
CA VAL A 93 8.97 -14.07 -6.83
C VAL A 93 8.43 -14.42 -5.44
N GLY A 94 7.24 -13.92 -5.08
CA GLY A 94 6.59 -14.26 -3.82
C GLY A 94 5.90 -13.09 -3.12
N SER A 95 5.16 -13.46 -2.08
CA SER A 95 4.46 -12.54 -1.17
C SER A 95 5.10 -12.59 0.22
N HIS A 96 5.30 -11.43 0.83
CA HIS A 96 5.78 -11.32 2.22
C HIS A 96 4.73 -10.59 3.06
N ILE A 97 4.04 -11.32 3.94
CA ILE A 97 3.04 -10.73 4.85
C ILE A 97 3.68 -10.53 6.23
N LEU A 98 3.87 -9.27 6.62
CA LEU A 98 4.56 -8.91 7.86
C LEU A 98 3.59 -8.98 9.04
N SER A 99 3.94 -9.79 10.06
CA SER A 99 3.07 -10.02 11.22
C SER A 99 2.94 -8.78 12.10
N GLY A 100 1.72 -8.53 12.58
CA GLY A 100 1.36 -7.38 13.41
C GLY A 100 1.64 -6.02 12.76
N CYS A 101 1.75 -5.96 11.43
CA CYS A 101 2.00 -4.74 10.68
C CYS A 101 0.70 -4.25 10.02
N GLY A 102 0.40 -2.96 10.19
CA GLY A 102 -0.74 -2.27 9.60
C GLY A 102 -0.48 -1.79 8.17
N HIS A 103 -1.19 -0.73 7.79
CA HIS A 103 -1.19 -0.21 6.42
C HIS A 103 0.07 0.57 6.05
N TRP A 104 0.75 1.20 7.02
CA TRP A 104 1.92 2.03 6.75
C TRP A 104 3.19 1.19 6.73
N ILE A 105 3.17 0.10 5.95
CA ILE A 105 4.09 -1.05 6.04
C ILE A 105 5.57 -0.62 6.10
N GLN A 106 5.99 0.27 5.20
CA GLN A 106 7.36 0.76 5.11
C GLN A 106 7.78 1.71 6.22
N GLN A 107 6.83 2.32 6.93
CA GLN A 107 7.11 3.13 8.13
C GLN A 107 7.03 2.27 9.40
N GLU A 108 6.12 1.30 9.44
CA GLU A 108 5.92 0.39 10.57
C GLU A 108 7.00 -0.69 10.70
N ARG A 109 7.59 -1.13 9.58
CA ARG A 109 8.63 -2.17 9.48
C ARG A 109 9.73 -1.76 8.51
N PRO A 110 10.41 -0.61 8.72
CA PRO A 110 11.34 -0.06 7.74
C PRO A 110 12.54 -0.98 7.49
N GLU A 111 13.08 -1.64 8.53
CA GLU A 111 14.21 -2.56 8.39
C GLU A 111 13.84 -3.79 7.55
N GLU A 112 12.73 -4.46 7.88
CA GLU A 112 12.26 -5.66 7.16
C GLU A 112 11.94 -5.33 5.69
N VAL A 113 11.27 -4.20 5.43
CA VAL A 113 10.99 -3.74 4.06
C VAL A 113 12.28 -3.44 3.30
N ASN A 114 13.25 -2.77 3.92
CA ASN A 114 14.54 -2.51 3.31
C ASN A 114 15.28 -3.81 2.95
N GLU A 115 15.29 -4.80 3.84
CA GLU A 115 15.90 -6.09 3.59
C GLU A 115 15.25 -6.83 2.41
N LEU A 116 13.92 -6.85 2.34
CA LEU A 116 13.15 -7.47 1.26
C LEU A 116 13.41 -6.77 -0.08
N VAL A 117 13.33 -5.44 -0.13
CA VAL A 117 13.56 -4.67 -1.36
C VAL A 117 14.99 -4.82 -1.85
N LEU A 118 15.98 -4.71 -0.95
CA LEU A 118 17.39 -4.88 -1.31
C LEU A 118 17.69 -6.34 -1.72
N GLY A 119 17.04 -7.32 -1.10
CA GLY A 119 17.09 -8.73 -1.50
C GLY A 119 16.60 -8.91 -2.93
N PHE A 120 15.38 -8.45 -3.20
CA PHE A 120 14.78 -8.49 -4.53
C PHE A 120 15.67 -7.82 -5.59
N MET A 121 16.19 -6.61 -5.31
CA MET A 121 17.06 -5.91 -6.25
C MET A 121 18.36 -6.67 -6.56
N ARG A 122 18.93 -7.40 -5.60
CA ARG A 122 20.15 -8.20 -5.82
C ARG A 122 19.91 -9.41 -6.71
N GLU A 123 18.70 -9.95 -6.74
CA GLU A 123 18.33 -11.09 -7.59
C GLU A 123 18.04 -10.69 -9.04
N LEU A 124 17.87 -9.39 -9.31
CA LEU A 124 17.64 -8.84 -10.65
C LEU A 124 18.93 -8.48 -11.41
N VAL A 125 20.07 -8.45 -10.73
CA VAL A 125 21.40 -8.10 -11.29
C VAL A 125 22.22 -9.37 -11.47
#